data_AF-A0A2N3QHI2-F1
#
_entry.id   AF-A0A2N3QHI2-F1
#
_cell.length_a   1.000
_cell.length_b   1.000
_cell.length_c   1.000
_cell.angle_alpha   90.00
_cell.angle_beta   90.00
_cell.angle_gamma   90.00
#
_symmetry.space_group_name_H-M   'P 1'
#
loop_
_entity.id
_entity.type
_entity.pdbx_description
1 polymer ?
#
loop_
_entity_poly.entity_id
_entity_poly.type
_entity_poly.pdbx_seq_one_letter_code
_entity_poly.pdbx_strand_id
1 'polypeptide(L)'
;MQIMGTQNIKAVYRCSRAGRLNRKRGDNSSFDPMAMSVLQYMAATALDYDPDRTYRPDDTPPRCYWAGWPAMMDDFGMVMPTEEQALDDDIDKEELFASRGQTSINRLSRTATWLEEQGLIKKIIPANTRRGRAAYWLLMIGDDFENERVEQAARTALGLGVFGGR
;
A
#
# COMPACT_ATOMS: atom_id res chain seq x y z
N MET A 1 10.22 -11.46 -4.48
CA MET A 1 8.82 -11.02 -4.65
C MET A 1 8.09 -11.92 -5.64
N GLN A 2 7.04 -12.62 -5.24
CA GLN A 2 6.14 -13.31 -6.16
C GLN A 2 5.09 -12.28 -6.65
N ILE A 3 5.01 -12.02 -7.95
CA ILE A 3 4.03 -11.10 -8.53
C ILE A 3 2.67 -11.81 -8.55
N MET A 4 1.69 -11.31 -7.79
CA MET A 4 0.38 -11.94 -7.61
C MET A 4 -0.78 -11.18 -8.27
N GLY A 5 -0.57 -9.90 -8.66
CA GLY A 5 -1.64 -9.00 -9.11
C GLY A 5 -1.38 -8.31 -10.46
N THR A 6 -1.38 -9.05 -11.57
CA THR A 6 -1.11 -8.45 -12.89
C THR A 6 -2.25 -7.51 -13.33
N GLN A 7 -3.49 -7.82 -12.95
CA GLN A 7 -4.64 -6.95 -13.26
C GLN A 7 -4.63 -5.70 -12.38
N ASN A 8 -4.29 -5.84 -11.10
CA ASN A 8 -4.14 -4.73 -10.18
C ASN A 8 -3.09 -3.73 -10.68
N ILE A 9 -1.91 -4.19 -11.13
CA ILE A 9 -0.89 -3.30 -11.72
C ILE A 9 -1.44 -2.53 -12.92
N LYS A 10 -2.17 -3.20 -13.83
CA LYS A 10 -2.80 -2.52 -14.99
C LYS A 10 -3.81 -1.46 -14.52
N ALA A 11 -4.57 -1.73 -13.46
CA ALA A 11 -5.51 -0.76 -12.88
C ALA A 11 -4.78 0.46 -12.28
N VAL A 12 -3.62 0.27 -11.65
CA VAL A 12 -2.77 1.37 -11.17
C VAL A 12 -2.32 2.25 -12.35
N TYR A 13 -1.87 1.67 -13.47
CA TYR A 13 -1.51 2.44 -14.66
C TYR A 13 -2.71 3.21 -15.24
N ARG A 14 -3.93 2.66 -15.19
CA ARG A 14 -5.15 3.40 -15.59
C ARG A 14 -5.40 4.59 -14.67
N CYS A 15 -5.28 4.42 -13.36
CA CYS A 15 -5.39 5.52 -12.39
C CYS A 15 -4.36 6.61 -12.64
N SER A 16 -3.11 6.22 -12.91
CA SER A 16 -2.02 7.14 -13.27
C SER A 16 -2.33 7.93 -14.54
N ARG A 17 -2.75 7.23 -15.61
CA ARG A 17 -3.13 7.86 -16.89
C ARG A 17 -4.30 8.84 -16.76
N ALA A 18 -5.23 8.57 -15.84
CA ALA A 18 -6.33 9.47 -15.50
C ALA A 18 -5.91 10.67 -14.63
N GLY A 19 -4.62 10.81 -14.29
CA GLY A 19 -4.09 11.91 -13.49
C GLY A 19 -4.38 11.79 -11.99
N ARG A 20 -4.91 10.65 -11.50
CA ARG A 20 -5.21 10.44 -10.06
C ARG A 20 -3.97 10.39 -9.18
N LEU A 21 -2.79 10.23 -9.79
CA LEU A 21 -1.48 10.27 -9.11
C LEU A 21 -0.75 11.61 -9.28
N ASN A 22 -1.41 12.63 -9.84
CA ASN A 22 -0.84 13.97 -9.91
C ASN A 22 -1.10 14.70 -8.59
N ARG A 23 -0.05 15.23 -7.99
CA ARG A 23 -0.12 16.00 -6.76
C ARG A 23 -0.03 17.48 -7.08
N LYS A 24 -1.02 18.24 -6.59
CA LYS A 24 -1.05 19.69 -6.72
C LYS A 24 -0.04 20.34 -5.76
N ARG A 25 0.72 21.31 -6.26
CA ARG A 25 1.67 22.15 -5.51
C ARG A 25 1.51 23.60 -5.97
N GLY A 26 0.76 24.38 -5.20
CA GLY A 26 0.31 25.71 -5.63
C GLY A 26 -0.53 25.61 -6.90
N ASP A 27 -0.17 26.35 -7.94
CA ASP A 27 -0.86 26.33 -9.23
C ASP A 27 -0.43 25.19 -10.15
N ASN A 28 0.66 24.50 -9.82
CA ASN A 28 1.19 23.40 -10.63
C ASN A 28 0.66 22.04 -10.16
N SER A 29 0.58 21.10 -11.09
CA SER A 29 0.26 19.70 -10.82
C SER A 29 1.28 18.80 -11.50
N SER A 30 1.89 17.89 -10.75
CA SER A 30 2.92 16.99 -11.26
C SER A 30 2.69 15.57 -10.78
N PHE A 31 3.05 14.60 -11.60
CA PHE A 31 3.05 13.18 -11.25
C PHE A 31 3.88 12.91 -9.98
N ASP A 32 3.33 12.16 -9.03
CA ASP A 32 4.02 11.76 -7.79
C ASP A 32 4.60 10.33 -7.95
N PRO A 33 5.91 10.19 -8.22
CA PRO A 33 6.52 8.88 -8.42
C PRO A 33 6.55 8.03 -7.14
N MET A 34 6.58 8.65 -5.96
CA MET A 34 6.55 7.89 -4.71
C MET A 34 5.17 7.26 -4.50
N ALA A 35 4.10 8.01 -4.75
CA ALA A 35 2.74 7.48 -4.68
C ALA A 35 2.52 6.36 -5.69
N MET A 36 3.06 6.49 -6.91
CA MET A 36 3.05 5.43 -7.91
C MET A 36 3.78 4.17 -7.41
N SER A 37 5.01 4.29 -6.92
CA SER A 37 5.79 3.13 -6.46
C SER A 37 5.10 2.40 -5.31
N VAL A 38 4.57 3.14 -4.32
CA VAL A 38 3.83 2.55 -3.19
C VAL A 38 2.58 1.81 -3.69
N LEU A 39 1.78 2.44 -4.53
CA LEU A 39 0.54 1.85 -5.03
C LEU A 39 0.81 0.63 -5.94
N GLN A 40 1.84 0.69 -6.78
CA GLN A 40 2.27 -0.45 -7.60
C GLN A 40 2.75 -1.62 -6.75
N TYR A 41 3.55 -1.36 -5.71
CA TYR A 41 4.04 -2.42 -4.82
C TYR A 41 2.89 -3.12 -4.11
N MET A 42 1.92 -2.36 -3.57
CA MET A 42 0.71 -2.93 -2.98
C MET A 42 -0.08 -3.75 -4.03
N ALA A 43 -0.24 -3.22 -5.25
CA ALA A 43 -0.95 -3.91 -6.33
C ALA A 43 -0.26 -5.21 -6.78
N ALA A 44 1.07 -5.22 -6.83
CA ALA A 44 1.86 -6.38 -7.25
C ALA A 44 1.81 -7.53 -6.23
N THR A 45 1.66 -7.19 -4.95
CA THR A 45 1.66 -8.14 -3.82
C THR A 45 0.27 -8.56 -3.37
N ALA A 46 -0.77 -7.81 -3.76
CA ALA A 46 -2.16 -8.17 -3.51
C ALA A 46 -2.70 -9.16 -4.55
N LEU A 47 -3.58 -10.06 -4.11
CA LEU A 47 -4.32 -10.97 -4.98
C LEU A 47 -5.23 -10.18 -5.95
N ASP A 48 -5.26 -10.55 -7.22
CA ASP A 48 -6.22 -9.99 -8.18
C ASP A 48 -7.67 -10.35 -7.78
N TYR A 49 -8.61 -9.43 -8.04
CA TYR A 49 -10.03 -9.73 -7.88
C TYR A 49 -10.54 -10.59 -9.03
N ASP A 50 -11.27 -11.66 -8.69
CA ASP A 50 -11.93 -12.53 -9.64
C ASP A 50 -13.45 -12.43 -9.42
N PRO A 51 -14.22 -11.87 -10.38
CA PRO A 51 -15.66 -11.70 -10.24
C PRO A 51 -16.44 -13.03 -10.22
N ASP A 52 -15.86 -14.10 -10.76
CA ASP A 52 -16.49 -15.43 -10.81
C ASP A 52 -16.17 -16.28 -9.56
N ARG A 53 -15.26 -15.79 -8.71
CA ARG A 53 -14.88 -16.46 -7.46
C ARG A 53 -15.84 -16.12 -6.33
N THR A 54 -16.39 -17.16 -5.70
CA THR A 54 -17.07 -17.04 -4.40
C THR A 54 -16.05 -17.02 -3.26
N TYR A 55 -15.84 -15.86 -2.65
CA TYR A 55 -14.97 -15.70 -1.49
C TYR A 55 -15.65 -16.19 -0.20
N ARG A 56 -14.88 -16.84 0.68
CA ARG A 56 -15.32 -17.36 1.98
C ARG A 56 -14.49 -16.78 3.12
N PRO A 57 -14.99 -16.75 4.37
CA PRO A 57 -14.16 -16.40 5.52
C PRO A 57 -12.85 -17.20 5.53
N ASP A 58 -11.76 -16.53 5.91
CA ASP A 58 -10.38 -17.03 5.95
C ASP A 58 -9.72 -17.27 4.58
N ASP A 59 -10.39 -16.93 3.47
CA ASP A 59 -9.75 -16.81 2.17
C ASP A 59 -8.71 -15.68 2.16
N THR A 60 -7.75 -15.76 1.23
CA THR A 60 -6.91 -14.60 0.90
C THR A 60 -7.78 -13.47 0.33
N PRO A 61 -7.82 -12.30 0.96
CA PRO A 61 -8.66 -11.20 0.50
C PRO A 61 -8.11 -10.60 -0.81
N PRO A 62 -8.95 -10.39 -1.84
CA PRO A 62 -8.54 -9.75 -3.07
C PRO A 62 -8.20 -8.28 -2.81
N ARG A 63 -7.22 -7.74 -3.55
CA ARG A 63 -6.80 -6.33 -3.52
C ARG A 63 -6.40 -5.80 -2.13
N CYS A 64 -6.11 -6.67 -1.18
CA CYS A 64 -5.64 -6.28 0.14
C CYS A 64 -4.12 -6.38 0.22
N TYR A 65 -3.50 -5.35 0.79
CA TYR A 65 -2.10 -5.34 1.19
C TYR A 65 -1.99 -5.33 2.71
N TRP A 66 -1.23 -6.28 3.28
CA TRP A 66 -1.10 -6.45 4.73
C TRP A 66 0.33 -6.71 5.22
N ALA A 67 1.34 -6.71 4.33
CA ALA A 67 2.73 -6.98 4.72
C ALA A 67 3.34 -5.86 5.60
N GLY A 68 2.82 -4.64 5.49
CA GLY A 68 3.23 -3.50 6.29
C GLY A 68 4.51 -2.80 5.81
N TRP A 69 4.76 -1.61 6.35
CA TRP A 69 5.87 -0.75 5.93
C TRP A 69 7.26 -1.39 5.99
N PRO A 70 7.62 -2.18 7.01
CA PRO A 70 8.95 -2.81 7.05
C PRO A 70 9.24 -3.66 5.80
N ALA A 71 8.28 -4.44 5.30
CA ALA A 71 8.46 -5.25 4.10
C ALA A 71 8.71 -4.39 2.84
N MET A 72 7.93 -3.31 2.68
CA MET A 72 8.09 -2.40 1.55
C MET A 72 9.40 -1.61 1.64
N MET A 73 9.83 -1.22 2.84
CA MET A 73 11.09 -0.51 3.06
C MET A 73 12.30 -1.36 2.71
N ASP A 74 12.26 -2.65 3.06
CA ASP A 74 13.29 -3.63 2.74
C ASP A 74 13.41 -3.81 1.22
N ASP A 75 12.30 -4.09 0.53
CA ASP A 75 12.28 -4.26 -0.93
C ASP A 75 12.66 -2.99 -1.69
N PHE A 76 12.40 -1.80 -1.14
CA PHE A 76 12.82 -0.52 -1.72
C PHE A 76 14.24 -0.10 -1.32
N GLY A 77 14.92 -0.85 -0.44
CA GLY A 77 16.25 -0.51 0.07
C GLY A 77 16.29 0.82 0.84
N MET A 78 15.17 1.28 1.40
CA MET A 78 15.07 2.62 2.00
C MET A 78 15.89 2.77 3.29
N VAL A 79 16.18 1.66 3.96
CA VAL A 79 16.95 1.64 5.21
C VAL A 79 18.45 1.43 4.96
N MET A 80 18.83 0.95 3.77
CA MET A 80 20.22 0.62 3.46
C MET A 80 21.10 1.89 3.44
N PRO A 81 22.26 1.88 4.11
CA PRO A 81 23.20 3.00 4.06
C PRO A 81 23.78 3.15 2.65
N THR A 82 24.33 4.34 2.35
CA THR A 82 25.18 4.48 1.17
C THR A 82 26.50 3.72 1.38
N GLU A 83 27.22 3.45 0.31
CA GLU A 83 28.53 2.79 0.36
C GLU A 83 29.52 3.58 1.25
N GLU A 84 29.54 4.91 1.12
CA GLU A 84 30.31 5.82 1.97
C GLU A 84 29.95 5.67 3.46
N GLN A 85 28.65 5.68 3.80
CA GLN A 85 28.18 5.52 5.18
C GLN A 85 28.47 4.11 5.74
N ALA A 86 28.53 3.10 4.88
CA ALA A 86 28.82 1.73 5.30
C ALA A 86 30.31 1.53 5.64
N LEU A 87 31.19 2.30 5.01
CA LEU A 87 32.65 2.25 5.16
C LEU A 87 33.20 3.19 6.24
N ASP A 88 32.38 4.12 6.74
CA ASP A 88 32.76 5.02 7.81
C ASP A 88 32.67 4.32 9.18
N ASP A 89 33.81 4.21 9.86
CA ASP A 89 33.93 3.59 11.19
C ASP A 89 33.53 4.56 12.33
N ASP A 90 33.42 5.87 12.06
CA ASP A 90 33.00 6.88 13.03
C ASP A 90 31.45 7.00 13.12
N ILE A 91 30.72 6.32 12.22
CA ILE A 91 29.26 6.31 12.22
C ILE A 91 28.73 5.15 13.08
N ASP A 92 27.86 5.48 14.04
CA ASP A 92 27.01 4.48 14.68
C ASP A 92 26.00 3.93 13.68
N LYS A 93 26.28 2.72 13.18
CA LYS A 93 25.46 2.04 12.17
C LYS A 93 24.07 1.72 12.73
N GLU A 94 23.95 1.37 14.01
CA GLU A 94 22.67 1.03 14.63
C GLU A 94 21.75 2.26 14.71
N GLU A 95 22.29 3.40 15.15
CA GLU A 95 21.56 4.66 15.17
C GLU A 95 21.17 5.12 13.75
N LEU A 96 22.07 4.96 12.78
CA LEU A 96 21.80 5.27 11.38
C LEU A 96 20.63 4.42 10.83
N PHE A 97 20.66 3.10 11.04
CA PHE A 97 19.57 2.21 10.61
C PHE A 97 18.23 2.59 11.27
N ALA A 98 18.23 2.90 12.57
CA ALA A 98 17.03 3.30 13.29
C ALA A 98 16.43 4.62 12.74
N SER A 99 17.28 5.63 12.54
CA SER A 99 16.88 6.95 12.02
C SER A 99 16.33 6.87 10.59
N ARG A 100 17.00 6.11 9.71
CA ARG A 100 16.54 5.85 8.33
C ARG A 100 15.24 5.06 8.32
N GLY A 101 15.12 4.08 9.22
CA GLY A 101 13.89 3.31 9.42
C GLY A 101 12.70 4.21 9.75
N GLN A 102 12.84 5.07 10.75
CA GLN A 102 11.77 5.98 11.15
C GLN A 102 11.40 6.98 10.04
N THR A 103 12.40 7.53 9.34
CA THR A 103 12.19 8.45 8.22
C THR A 103 11.40 7.78 7.09
N SER A 104 11.73 6.52 6.79
CA SER A 104 11.05 5.73 5.76
C SER A 104 9.61 5.40 6.14
N ILE A 105 9.36 5.00 7.40
CA ILE A 105 8.01 4.79 7.94
C ILE A 105 7.18 6.06 7.80
N ASN A 106 7.73 7.21 8.17
CA ASN A 106 7.05 8.50 8.08
C ASN A 106 6.69 8.85 6.62
N ARG A 107 7.62 8.59 5.69
CA ARG A 107 7.41 8.83 4.26
C ARG A 107 6.30 7.95 3.71
N LEU A 108 6.35 6.64 3.96
CA LEU A 108 5.34 5.68 3.52
C LEU A 108 3.97 5.98 4.12
N SER A 109 3.92 6.31 5.41
CA SER A 109 2.67 6.66 6.09
C SER A 109 2.02 7.90 5.47
N ARG A 110 2.79 8.98 5.22
CA ARG A 110 2.29 10.19 4.55
C ARG A 110 1.81 9.91 3.13
N THR A 111 2.52 9.06 2.38
CA THR A 111 2.10 8.65 1.04
C THR A 111 0.81 7.84 1.10
N ALA A 112 0.67 6.91 2.04
CA ALA A 112 -0.55 6.13 2.23
C ALA A 112 -1.75 7.01 2.62
N THR A 113 -1.57 7.96 3.54
CA THR A 113 -2.61 8.95 3.88
C THR A 113 -3.08 9.71 2.65
N TRP A 114 -2.15 10.17 1.81
CA TRP A 114 -2.52 10.88 0.59
C TRP A 114 -3.24 9.97 -0.43
N LEU A 115 -2.80 8.72 -0.61
CA LEU A 115 -3.49 7.76 -1.46
C LEU A 115 -4.91 7.46 -0.94
N GLU A 116 -5.09 7.41 0.39
CA GLU A 116 -6.39 7.26 1.06
C GLU A 116 -7.29 8.48 0.78
N GLU A 117 -6.75 9.71 0.90
CA GLU A 117 -7.45 10.96 0.55
C GLU A 117 -7.85 11.03 -0.94
N GLN A 118 -7.06 10.44 -1.85
CA GLN A 118 -7.39 10.34 -3.28
C GLN A 118 -8.39 9.21 -3.61
N GLY A 119 -8.85 8.46 -2.59
CA GLY A 119 -9.73 7.30 -2.76
C GLY A 119 -9.08 6.18 -3.59
N LEU A 120 -7.75 6.07 -3.57
CA LEU A 120 -7.01 5.02 -4.28
C LEU A 120 -6.74 3.80 -3.39
N ILE A 121 -6.74 3.99 -2.07
CA ILE A 121 -6.70 2.92 -1.08
C ILE A 121 -7.69 3.21 0.04
N LYS A 122 -8.10 2.18 0.78
CA LYS A 122 -8.97 2.28 1.95
C LYS A 122 -8.43 1.41 3.07
N LYS A 123 -8.32 1.96 4.28
CA LYS A 123 -7.97 1.18 5.46
C LYS A 123 -9.15 0.29 5.88
N ILE A 124 -9.01 -1.02 5.72
CA ILE A 124 -10.08 -2.00 6.03
C ILE A 124 -9.91 -2.62 7.42
N ILE A 125 -8.67 -2.80 7.89
CA ILE A 125 -8.35 -3.18 9.28
C ILE A 125 -7.27 -2.22 9.79
N PRO A 126 -7.46 -1.57 10.96
CA PRO A 126 -6.45 -0.71 11.54
C PRO A 126 -5.23 -1.51 12.01
N ALA A 127 -4.05 -0.89 11.99
CA ALA A 127 -2.86 -1.49 12.57
C ALA A 127 -3.05 -1.70 14.09
N ASN A 128 -2.47 -2.78 14.60
CA ASN A 128 -2.39 -3.02 16.04
C ASN A 128 -0.92 -3.01 16.45
N THR A 129 -0.43 -1.84 16.83
CA THR A 129 0.96 -1.62 17.24
C THR A 129 1.35 -2.47 18.44
N ARG A 130 0.46 -2.63 19.42
CA ARG A 130 0.69 -3.46 20.62
C ARG A 130 0.93 -4.94 20.28
N ARG A 131 0.31 -5.45 19.22
CA ARG A 131 0.46 -6.84 18.75
C ARG A 131 1.37 -6.95 17.53
N GLY A 132 2.05 -5.88 17.13
CA GLY A 132 2.92 -5.86 15.95
C GLY A 132 2.21 -6.18 14.63
N ARG A 133 0.89 -5.96 14.54
CA ARG A 133 0.12 -6.25 13.31
C ARG A 133 0.00 -4.99 12.46
N ALA A 134 0.39 -5.09 11.19
CA ALA A 134 0.21 -4.02 10.21
C ALA A 134 -1.29 -3.77 9.92
N ALA A 135 -1.58 -2.59 9.37
CA ALA A 135 -2.90 -2.30 8.82
C ALA A 135 -3.14 -3.12 7.54
N TYR A 136 -4.40 -3.39 7.25
CA TYR A 136 -4.82 -3.93 5.96
C TYR A 136 -5.33 -2.78 5.12
N TRP A 137 -4.77 -2.65 3.93
CA TRP A 137 -5.11 -1.62 2.95
C TRP A 137 -5.78 -2.27 1.74
N LEU A 138 -7.02 -1.91 1.48
CA LEU A 138 -7.77 -2.31 0.30
C LEU A 138 -7.47 -1.35 -0.86
N LEU A 139 -7.14 -1.87 -2.04
CA LEU A 139 -6.89 -1.07 -3.23
C LEU A 139 -8.22 -0.68 -3.92
N MET A 140 -8.46 0.62 -4.03
CA MET A 140 -9.65 1.23 -4.64
C MET A 140 -9.31 1.79 -6.04
N ILE A 141 -8.75 0.90 -6.85
CA ILE A 141 -8.13 1.22 -8.16
C ILE A 141 -9.03 0.86 -9.35
N GLY A 142 -10.22 0.31 -9.09
CA GLY A 142 -11.29 0.10 -10.06
C GLY A 142 -12.23 1.31 -10.16
N ASP A 143 -13.33 1.13 -10.89
CA ASP A 143 -14.48 2.04 -10.81
C ASP A 143 -15.29 1.80 -9.53
N ASP A 144 -16.27 2.66 -9.24
CA ASP A 144 -17.05 2.61 -7.99
C ASP A 144 -17.76 1.26 -7.80
N PHE A 145 -18.33 0.72 -8.87
CA PHE A 145 -19.07 -0.55 -8.85
C PHE A 145 -18.16 -1.76 -8.62
N GLU A 146 -17.02 -1.81 -9.31
CA GLU A 146 -16.00 -2.82 -9.10
C GLU A 146 -15.45 -2.70 -7.66
N ASN A 147 -15.15 -1.50 -7.20
CA ASN A 147 -14.59 -1.26 -5.87
C ASN A 147 -15.55 -1.67 -4.75
N GLU A 148 -16.85 -1.43 -4.89
CA GLU A 148 -17.86 -1.92 -3.94
C GLU A 148 -17.86 -3.45 -3.84
N ARG A 149 -17.81 -4.15 -4.98
CA ARG A 149 -17.77 -5.62 -5.02
C ARG A 149 -16.48 -6.19 -4.45
N VAL A 150 -15.35 -5.59 -4.79
CA VAL A 150 -14.04 -5.97 -4.23
C VAL A 150 -14.06 -5.77 -2.72
N GLU A 151 -14.58 -4.63 -2.23
CA GLU A 151 -14.67 -4.38 -0.80
C GLU A 151 -15.53 -5.44 -0.11
N GLN A 152 -16.68 -5.79 -0.68
CA GLN A 152 -17.53 -6.84 -0.14
C GLN A 152 -16.81 -8.19 -0.09
N ALA A 153 -16.13 -8.57 -1.18
CA ALA A 153 -15.36 -9.81 -1.24
C ALA A 153 -14.21 -9.84 -0.22
N ALA A 154 -13.47 -8.74 -0.09
CA ALA A 154 -12.40 -8.59 0.88
C ALA A 154 -12.91 -8.66 2.33
N ARG A 155 -14.05 -8.00 2.62
CA ARG A 155 -14.69 -8.08 3.94
C ARG A 155 -15.12 -9.51 4.26
N THR A 156 -15.77 -10.20 3.33
CA THR A 156 -16.15 -11.60 3.49
C THR A 156 -14.93 -12.49 3.76
N ALA A 157 -13.87 -12.36 2.96
CA ALA A 157 -12.62 -13.10 3.14
C ALA A 157 -11.97 -12.85 4.50
N LEU A 158 -12.00 -11.62 4.99
CA LEU A 158 -11.48 -11.23 6.30
C LEU A 158 -12.41 -11.57 7.47
N GLY A 159 -13.58 -12.17 7.22
CA GLY A 159 -14.59 -12.42 8.26
C GLY A 159 -15.16 -11.14 8.88
N LEU A 160 -15.01 -10.00 8.21
CA LEU A 160 -15.57 -8.72 8.62
C LEU A 160 -17.03 -8.71 8.16
N GLY A 161 -17.97 -8.74 9.10
CA GLY A 161 -19.40 -8.68 8.79
C GLY A 161 -19.76 -7.52 7.86
N VAL A 162 -20.90 -7.64 7.19
CA VAL A 162 -21.44 -6.61 6.28
C VAL A 162 -21.95 -5.44 7.11
N PHE A 163 -21.06 -4.55 7.57
CA PHE A 163 -21.48 -3.32 8.22
C PHE A 163 -21.69 -2.22 7.17
N GLY A 164 -22.95 -2.11 6.74
CA GLY A 164 -23.54 -0.86 6.30
C GLY A 164 -23.50 0.17 7.45
N GLY A 165 -23.43 1.44 7.07
CA GLY A 165 -23.10 2.56 7.95
C GLY A 165 -23.95 2.72 9.20
N ARG A 166 -23.35 3.40 10.17
CA ARG A 166 -24.06 4.29 11.09
C ARG A 166 -23.55 5.70 10.86
#